data_AF-A0A957BNE8-F1
#
_entry.id   AF-A0A957BNE8-F1
#
_cell.length_a   1.000
_cell.length_b   1.000
_cell.length_c   1.000
_cell.angle_alpha   90.00
_cell.angle_beta   90.00
_cell.angle_gamma   90.00
#
_symmetry.space_group_name_H-M   'P 1'
#
loop_
_entity.id
_entity.type
_entity.pdbx_description
1 polymer ?
#
loop_
_entity_poly.entity_id
_entity_poly.type
_entity_poly.pdbx_seq_one_letter_code
_entity_poly.pdbx_strand_id
1 'polypeptide(L)'
;MSHNPVVQQLVLGRFERFTVEKGTVAVLFKNHRFERLAPPGERIGNTQADIVDTSPHALVWRAELPSNHHDDFFSCTFTLRYVVNDPLRMVTDSVTDTEALVMHVLEQRLRTRTREYALNRHAELERILTDQLDELNLPHICGLEFLEQPAVVFNFSEQARARIKELDRIEQTARLPQTAVHSDNVPSKEAAYRFQVRVNVRYQVTNLADMPYDTPIEAEQQLWPRLQRALRRAGRQYAVVDIAKAEVAMQDALDNLLDGEKVQAFGVELLTVDVAADLDETARQRYVELANIEHVAAMKKAELAGVKENSSFFTELISQNSWAVLAVAVSKGEVSLDDLYQRMSEAEKQQLEAQVDLLKTLRQDNMRDEVLDYEIGKAALRVYASNVMGTKAPGLTALEAAEHPDDASDAETKDDQ
;
A
#
# COMPACT_ATOMS: atom_id res chain seq x y z
N MET A 1 60.89 10.91 1.35
CA MET A 1 61.57 11.92 2.21
C MET A 1 60.85 13.20 1.89
N SER A 2 60.45 14.02 2.86
CA SER A 2 59.71 15.27 2.59
C SER A 2 60.45 16.12 1.55
N HIS A 3 59.79 16.46 0.44
CA HIS A 3 60.37 17.31 -0.58
C HIS A 3 60.03 18.78 -0.27
N ASN A 4 61.01 19.52 0.24
CA ASN A 4 60.87 20.96 0.44
C ASN A 4 61.14 21.68 -0.90
N PRO A 5 60.14 22.36 -1.49
CA PRO A 5 60.32 23.04 -2.77
C PRO A 5 61.28 24.23 -2.65
N VAL A 6 61.38 24.88 -1.48
CA VAL A 6 62.32 25.98 -1.25
C VAL A 6 63.66 25.41 -0.79
N VAL A 7 64.55 25.17 -1.75
CA VAL A 7 65.87 24.55 -1.54
C VAL A 7 66.80 25.47 -0.75
N GLN A 8 66.75 26.78 -1.00
CA GLN A 8 67.65 27.74 -0.38
C GLN A 8 67.03 29.14 -0.29
N GLN A 9 67.19 29.80 0.85
CA GLN A 9 66.89 31.23 1.01
C GLN A 9 68.19 32.03 1.03
N LEU A 10 68.28 33.07 0.22
CA LEU A 10 69.48 33.89 0.01
C LEU A 10 69.20 35.37 0.27
N VAL A 11 70.10 36.03 0.99
CA VAL A 11 70.13 37.49 1.13
C VAL A 11 71.47 37.97 0.56
N LEU A 12 71.49 38.35 -0.71
CA LEU A 12 72.72 38.65 -1.44
C LEU A 12 73.14 40.11 -1.24
N GLY A 13 74.36 40.32 -0.74
CA GLY A 13 74.99 41.63 -0.62
C GLY A 13 75.35 42.26 -1.97
N ARG A 14 75.79 43.53 -1.93
CA ARG A 14 76.12 44.35 -3.12
C ARG A 14 77.17 43.75 -4.05
N PHE A 15 78.08 42.94 -3.52
CA PHE A 15 79.19 42.33 -4.26
C PHE A 15 79.02 40.83 -4.50
N GLU A 16 78.02 40.22 -3.88
CA GLU A 16 77.72 38.80 -4.02
C GLU A 16 76.91 38.55 -5.28
N ARG A 17 77.20 37.44 -5.95
CA ARG A 17 76.50 37.01 -7.15
C ARG A 17 76.19 35.52 -7.05
N PHE A 18 74.94 35.18 -7.25
CA PHE A 18 74.48 33.80 -7.38
C PHE A 18 74.06 33.54 -8.83
N THR A 19 74.26 32.32 -9.32
CA THR A 19 73.77 31.90 -10.64
C THR A 19 72.69 30.85 -10.43
N VAL A 20 71.48 31.07 -10.93
CA VAL A 20 70.36 30.13 -10.76
C VAL A 20 70.71 28.81 -11.43
N GLU A 21 70.56 27.69 -10.72
CA GLU A 21 70.97 26.37 -11.20
C GLU A 21 69.95 25.78 -12.19
N LYS A 22 70.36 24.76 -12.96
CA LYS A 22 69.42 24.06 -13.84
C LYS A 22 68.41 23.26 -13.02
N GLY A 23 67.13 23.42 -13.33
CA GLY A 23 66.04 22.80 -12.57
C GLY A 23 65.60 23.61 -11.34
N THR A 24 66.07 24.84 -11.16
CA THR A 24 65.56 25.75 -10.11
C THR A 24 65.13 27.08 -10.71
N VAL A 25 64.24 27.80 -10.02
CA VAL A 25 63.84 29.18 -10.32
C VAL A 25 64.02 30.03 -9.08
N ALA A 26 64.62 31.21 -9.21
CA ALA A 26 64.74 32.14 -8.09
C ALA A 26 63.56 33.13 -8.07
N VAL A 27 62.85 33.18 -6.94
CA VAL A 27 61.80 34.16 -6.65
C VAL A 27 62.47 35.36 -5.97
N LEU A 28 62.51 36.51 -6.65
CA LEU A 28 63.25 37.69 -6.17
C LEU A 28 62.35 38.63 -5.38
N PHE A 29 62.84 39.06 -4.21
CA PHE A 29 62.15 39.98 -3.30
C PHE A 29 62.98 41.23 -3.03
N LYS A 30 62.29 42.37 -3.06
CA LYS A 30 62.85 43.70 -2.78
C LYS A 30 61.94 44.42 -1.80
N ASN A 31 62.47 44.80 -0.64
CA ASN A 31 61.71 45.39 0.46
C ASN A 31 60.47 44.54 0.83
N HIS A 32 60.64 43.21 0.92
CA HIS A 32 59.59 42.22 1.18
C HIS A 32 58.43 42.19 0.18
N ARG A 33 58.62 42.70 -1.03
CA ARG A 33 57.67 42.56 -2.15
C ARG A 33 58.31 41.76 -3.28
N PHE A 34 57.53 40.89 -3.91
CA PHE A 34 57.93 40.20 -5.13
C PHE A 34 58.32 41.22 -6.22
N GLU A 35 59.49 41.03 -6.83
CA GLU A 35 59.97 41.85 -7.95
C GLU A 35 59.79 41.10 -9.27
N ARG A 36 60.29 39.86 -9.37
CA ARG A 36 60.16 38.96 -10.53
C ARG A 36 60.67 37.56 -10.24
N LEU A 37 60.45 36.64 -11.18
CA LEU A 37 61.16 35.38 -11.29
C LEU A 37 62.49 35.57 -12.07
N ALA A 38 63.50 34.76 -11.76
CA ALA A 38 64.74 34.65 -12.52
C ALA A 38 64.97 33.18 -12.94
N PRO A 39 65.05 32.88 -14.26
CA PRO A 39 65.16 31.52 -14.77
C PRO A 39 66.58 30.92 -14.61
N PRO A 40 66.72 29.59 -14.81
CA PRO A 40 68.02 28.90 -14.83
C PRO A 40 69.09 29.62 -15.65
N GLY A 41 70.29 29.73 -15.08
CA GLY A 41 71.46 30.37 -15.69
C GLY A 41 71.53 31.89 -15.54
N GLU A 42 70.48 32.56 -15.04
CA GLU A 42 70.56 33.99 -14.75
C GLU A 42 71.48 34.27 -13.55
N ARG A 43 72.19 35.40 -13.58
CA ARG A 43 73.05 35.87 -12.48
C ARG A 43 72.35 36.99 -11.70
N ILE A 44 72.07 36.73 -10.43
CA ILE A 44 71.38 37.63 -9.50
C ILE A 44 72.35 38.14 -8.42
N GLY A 45 72.02 39.27 -7.79
CA GLY A 45 72.81 39.89 -6.71
C GLY A 45 72.14 41.14 -6.16
N ASN A 46 72.55 41.59 -4.97
CA ASN A 46 71.96 42.76 -4.27
C ASN A 46 70.42 42.66 -4.10
N THR A 47 69.92 41.48 -3.71
CA THR A 47 68.49 41.18 -3.54
C THR A 47 68.29 40.04 -2.54
N GLN A 48 67.10 39.93 -1.94
CA GLN A 48 66.65 38.68 -1.34
C GLN A 48 66.12 37.77 -2.47
N ALA A 49 66.38 36.47 -2.36
CA ALA A 49 65.96 35.47 -3.33
C ALA A 49 65.65 34.13 -2.64
N ASP A 50 64.50 33.55 -2.92
CA ASP A 50 64.16 32.18 -2.52
C ASP A 50 64.29 31.27 -3.75
N ILE A 51 65.14 30.25 -3.66
CA ILE A 51 65.44 29.30 -4.73
C ILE A 51 64.49 28.12 -4.62
N VAL A 52 63.66 27.93 -5.64
CA VAL A 52 62.62 26.91 -5.71
C VAL A 52 63.03 25.80 -6.68
N ASP A 53 62.89 24.54 -6.27
CA ASP A 53 63.04 23.38 -7.16
C ASP A 53 61.88 23.34 -8.16
N THR A 54 62.23 23.25 -9.44
CA THR A 54 61.28 23.09 -10.56
C THR A 54 61.70 21.91 -11.44
N SER A 55 62.36 20.92 -10.85
CA SER A 55 62.70 19.66 -11.52
C SER A 55 61.53 18.66 -11.49
N PRO A 56 61.52 17.62 -12.34
CA PRO A 56 60.52 16.57 -12.29
C PRO A 56 60.62 15.73 -11.00
N HIS A 57 59.55 15.73 -10.21
CA HIS A 57 59.42 14.88 -9.02
C HIS A 57 58.52 13.67 -9.30
N ALA A 58 58.73 12.59 -8.53
CA ALA A 58 57.92 11.38 -8.59
C ALA A 58 57.48 10.99 -7.17
N LEU A 59 56.18 10.91 -6.96
CA LEU A 59 55.55 10.55 -5.68
C LEU A 59 54.81 9.22 -5.83
N VAL A 60 55.14 8.27 -4.97
CA VAL A 60 54.39 7.02 -4.80
C VAL A 60 53.71 7.06 -3.45
N TRP A 61 52.40 7.27 -3.46
CA TRP A 61 51.59 7.44 -2.25
C TRP A 61 50.67 6.24 -2.06
N ARG A 62 50.66 5.66 -0.86
CA ARG A 62 49.73 4.59 -0.47
C ARG A 62 48.68 5.15 0.46
N ALA A 63 47.41 4.88 0.18
CA ALA A 63 46.28 5.39 0.93
C ALA A 63 45.23 4.30 1.19
N GLU A 64 44.56 4.39 2.32
CA GLU A 64 43.36 3.61 2.62
C GLU A 64 42.16 4.56 2.56
N LEU A 65 41.40 4.47 1.48
CA LEU A 65 40.25 5.30 1.21
C LEU A 65 38.97 4.56 1.65
N PRO A 66 38.02 5.21 2.31
CA PRO A 66 36.81 4.57 2.82
C PRO A 66 35.88 4.20 1.66
N SER A 67 35.25 3.03 1.72
CA SER A 67 34.16 2.67 0.81
C SER A 67 32.81 3.22 1.30
N ASN A 68 31.72 2.91 0.59
CA ASN A 68 30.36 3.15 1.05
C ASN A 68 30.01 2.36 2.33
N HIS A 69 30.56 1.15 2.50
CA HIS A 69 30.35 0.35 3.72
C HIS A 69 31.38 0.75 4.78
N HIS A 70 30.90 1.05 6.00
CA HIS A 70 31.71 1.68 7.06
C HIS A 70 32.96 0.90 7.49
N ASP A 71 32.95 -0.43 7.34
CA ASP A 71 34.05 -1.31 7.74
C ASP A 71 35.00 -1.67 6.58
N ASP A 72 34.65 -1.33 5.33
CA ASP A 72 35.40 -1.70 4.12
C ASP A 72 36.23 -0.52 3.56
N PHE A 73 37.49 -0.79 3.21
CA PHE A 73 38.46 0.20 2.72
C PHE A 73 39.11 -0.21 1.39
N PHE A 74 39.31 0.78 0.52
CA PHE A 74 40.11 0.67 -0.69
C PHE A 74 41.58 0.96 -0.40
N SER A 75 42.41 -0.08 -0.32
CA SER A 75 43.88 0.05 -0.29
C SER A 75 44.39 0.42 -1.69
N CYS A 76 44.87 1.66 -1.87
CA CYS A 76 45.27 2.23 -3.15
C CYS A 76 46.75 2.59 -3.16
N THR A 77 47.42 2.45 -4.31
CA THR A 77 48.71 3.08 -4.59
C THR A 77 48.53 4.05 -5.75
N PHE A 78 48.84 5.33 -5.50
CA PHE A 78 48.90 6.40 -6.47
C PHE A 78 50.34 6.61 -6.90
N THR A 79 50.60 6.66 -8.21
CA THR A 79 51.90 7.02 -8.77
C THR A 79 51.73 8.30 -9.57
N LEU A 80 52.40 9.37 -9.11
CA LEU A 80 52.27 10.72 -9.61
C LEU A 80 53.64 11.23 -10.08
N ARG A 81 53.68 11.94 -11.20
CA ARG A 81 54.87 12.70 -11.62
C ARG A 81 54.48 14.14 -11.85
N TYR A 82 55.19 15.05 -11.20
CA TYR A 82 54.78 16.45 -11.13
C TYR A 82 55.99 17.40 -11.15
N VAL A 83 55.71 18.67 -11.39
CA VAL A 83 56.69 19.78 -11.34
C VAL A 83 56.06 21.00 -10.66
N VAL A 84 56.87 21.86 -10.07
CA VAL A 84 56.43 23.21 -9.65
C VAL A 84 56.30 24.10 -10.88
N ASN A 85 55.07 24.50 -11.22
CA ASN A 85 54.76 25.41 -12.34
C ASN A 85 54.64 26.87 -11.85
N ASP A 86 54.21 27.10 -10.61
CA ASP A 86 54.19 28.43 -9.98
C ASP A 86 55.13 28.50 -8.75
N PRO A 87 56.43 28.84 -8.96
CA PRO A 87 57.39 29.02 -7.88
C PRO A 87 57.06 30.16 -6.92
N LEU A 88 56.39 31.22 -7.40
CA LEU A 88 56.01 32.34 -6.54
C LEU A 88 55.03 31.85 -5.48
N ARG A 89 54.05 31.04 -5.88
CA ARG A 89 53.05 30.48 -4.98
C ARG A 89 53.63 29.57 -3.91
N MET A 90 54.59 28.70 -4.26
CA MET A 90 55.31 27.88 -3.28
C MET A 90 55.88 28.73 -2.13
N VAL A 91 56.45 29.90 -2.46
CA VAL A 91 57.04 30.82 -1.49
C VAL A 91 55.99 31.63 -0.74
N THR A 92 54.98 32.19 -1.42
CA THR A 92 53.94 32.99 -0.73
C THR A 92 53.11 32.15 0.23
N ASP A 93 52.77 30.92 -0.16
CA ASP A 93 51.97 30.01 0.63
C ASP A 93 52.84 29.26 1.68
N SER A 94 54.16 29.55 1.70
CA SER A 94 55.15 28.99 2.63
C SER A 94 55.17 27.46 2.64
N VAL A 95 55.10 26.84 1.47
CA VAL A 95 55.03 25.38 1.31
C VAL A 95 56.38 24.75 1.69
N THR A 96 56.40 23.99 2.78
CA THR A 96 57.60 23.28 3.27
C THR A 96 57.72 21.84 2.78
N ASP A 97 56.64 21.26 2.25
CA ASP A 97 56.58 19.89 1.76
C ASP A 97 55.51 19.77 0.65
N THR A 98 55.95 19.61 -0.60
CA THR A 98 55.03 19.44 -1.75
C THR A 98 54.34 18.09 -1.73
N GLU A 99 55.00 17.03 -1.25
CA GLU A 99 54.41 15.68 -1.20
C GLU A 99 53.23 15.70 -0.21
N ALA A 100 53.44 16.27 0.99
CA ALA A 100 52.38 16.43 1.98
C ALA A 100 51.22 17.29 1.47
N LEU A 101 51.51 18.38 0.74
CA LEU A 101 50.48 19.24 0.15
C LEU A 101 49.65 18.52 -0.92
N VAL A 102 50.31 17.79 -1.84
CA VAL A 102 49.64 16.98 -2.86
C VAL A 102 48.78 15.88 -2.22
N MET A 103 49.34 15.12 -1.28
CA MET A 103 48.60 14.08 -0.55
C MET A 103 47.36 14.66 0.13
N HIS A 104 47.48 15.79 0.83
CA HIS A 104 46.35 16.42 1.52
C HIS A 104 45.23 16.88 0.57
N VAL A 105 45.58 17.56 -0.53
CA VAL A 105 44.63 18.05 -1.53
C VAL A 105 43.89 16.90 -2.23
N LEU A 106 44.63 15.85 -2.60
CA LEU A 106 44.05 14.68 -3.26
C LEU A 106 43.20 13.85 -2.29
N GLU A 107 43.71 13.56 -1.09
CA GLU A 107 43.03 12.71 -0.11
C GLU A 107 41.63 13.20 0.24
N GLN A 108 41.43 14.50 0.46
CA GLN A 108 40.09 15.03 0.78
C GLN A 108 39.08 14.81 -0.35
N ARG A 109 39.50 15.03 -1.61
CA ARG A 109 38.66 14.84 -2.79
C ARG A 109 38.37 13.36 -3.03
N LEU A 110 39.41 12.54 -3.05
CA LEU A 110 39.32 11.10 -3.28
C LEU A 110 38.45 10.43 -2.19
N ARG A 111 38.66 10.73 -0.90
CA ARG A 111 37.83 10.22 0.21
C ARG A 111 36.34 10.58 0.09
N THR A 112 36.03 11.71 -0.52
CA THR A 112 34.62 12.09 -0.78
C THR A 112 34.04 11.19 -1.86
N ARG A 113 34.79 10.96 -2.95
CA ARG A 113 34.33 10.13 -4.08
C ARG A 113 34.25 8.65 -3.76
N THR A 114 35.23 8.07 -3.05
CA THR A 114 35.25 6.62 -2.77
C THR A 114 34.09 6.16 -1.89
N ARG A 115 33.53 7.05 -1.05
CA ARG A 115 32.34 6.76 -0.23
C ARG A 115 31.07 6.51 -1.04
N GLU A 116 31.02 6.91 -2.31
CA GLU A 116 29.87 6.64 -3.18
C GLU A 116 29.90 5.19 -3.73
N TYR A 117 30.99 4.44 -3.55
CA TYR A 117 31.22 3.15 -4.20
C TYR A 117 31.42 2.01 -3.19
N ALA A 118 30.73 0.90 -3.42
CA ALA A 118 30.98 -0.36 -2.71
C ALA A 118 32.29 -1.00 -3.17
N LEU A 119 32.92 -1.80 -2.30
CA LEU A 119 34.25 -2.38 -2.52
C LEU A 119 34.34 -3.19 -3.83
N ASN A 120 33.26 -3.88 -4.22
CA ASN A 120 33.24 -4.68 -5.44
C ASN A 120 33.25 -3.85 -6.74
N ARG A 121 32.80 -2.59 -6.71
CA ARG A 121 32.83 -1.65 -7.86
C ARG A 121 34.18 -0.98 -8.11
N HIS A 122 35.26 -1.52 -7.53
CA HIS A 122 36.63 -1.01 -7.68
C HIS A 122 37.06 -0.69 -9.13
N ALA A 123 36.70 -1.50 -10.12
CA ALA A 123 37.09 -1.27 -11.51
C ALA A 123 36.40 -0.05 -12.15
N GLU A 124 35.16 0.26 -11.74
CA GLU A 124 34.48 1.49 -12.14
C GLU A 124 35.11 2.70 -11.45
N LEU A 125 35.40 2.54 -10.15
CA LEU A 125 36.06 3.55 -9.33
C LEU A 125 37.47 3.88 -9.85
N GLU A 126 38.25 2.90 -10.32
CA GLU A 126 39.60 3.11 -10.89
C GLU A 126 39.60 4.17 -11.99
N ARG A 127 38.68 4.00 -12.95
CA ARG A 127 38.49 4.93 -14.05
C ARG A 127 38.06 6.31 -13.53
N ILE A 128 37.07 6.35 -12.65
CA ILE A 128 36.54 7.61 -12.09
C ILE A 128 37.60 8.38 -11.29
N LEU A 129 38.45 7.70 -10.51
CA LEU A 129 39.54 8.35 -9.79
C LEU A 129 40.64 8.85 -10.74
N THR A 130 40.89 8.13 -11.83
CA THR A 130 41.83 8.57 -12.88
C THR A 130 41.28 9.81 -13.60
N ASP A 131 40.03 9.78 -14.07
CA ASP A 131 39.35 10.91 -14.70
C ASP A 131 39.34 12.15 -13.77
N GLN A 132 39.06 11.96 -12.48
CA GLN A 132 39.07 13.05 -11.48
C GLN A 132 40.46 13.62 -11.19
N LEU A 133 41.53 12.84 -11.37
CA LEU A 133 42.91 13.32 -11.21
C LEU A 133 43.36 14.10 -12.45
N ASP A 134 42.90 13.73 -13.65
CA ASP A 134 43.15 14.46 -14.89
C ASP A 134 42.37 15.79 -14.98
N GLU A 135 41.13 15.84 -14.47
CA GLU A 135 40.35 17.08 -14.33
C GLU A 135 40.91 18.03 -13.24
N LEU A 136 41.91 17.59 -12.46
CA LEU A 136 42.37 18.31 -11.28
C LEU A 136 43.38 19.40 -11.64
N ASN A 137 42.90 20.64 -11.71
CA ASN A 137 43.73 21.84 -11.95
C ASN A 137 44.64 22.17 -10.75
N LEU A 138 45.66 21.33 -10.51
CA LEU A 138 46.73 21.58 -9.55
C LEU A 138 47.44 22.93 -9.75
N PRO A 139 47.68 23.45 -10.97
CA PRO A 139 48.31 24.76 -11.13
C PRO A 139 47.52 25.86 -10.43
N HIS A 140 46.19 25.82 -10.53
CA HIS A 140 45.32 26.77 -9.85
C HIS A 140 45.08 26.47 -8.36
N ILE A 141 45.20 25.21 -7.91
CA ILE A 141 44.99 24.84 -6.50
C ILE A 141 46.25 25.08 -5.64
N CYS A 142 47.41 24.71 -6.14
CA CYS A 142 48.67 24.74 -5.40
C CYS A 142 49.91 25.11 -6.24
N GLY A 143 49.80 25.43 -7.53
CA GLY A 143 50.95 25.81 -8.35
C GLY A 143 51.82 24.64 -8.84
N LEU A 144 51.31 23.41 -8.75
CA LEU A 144 51.97 22.20 -9.24
C LEU A 144 51.31 21.73 -10.54
N GLU A 145 52.03 21.03 -11.41
CA GLU A 145 51.49 20.46 -12.66
C GLU A 145 51.87 18.99 -12.79
N PHE A 146 50.94 18.14 -13.22
CA PHE A 146 51.23 16.74 -13.55
C PHE A 146 51.92 16.66 -14.92
N LEU A 147 53.02 15.92 -14.97
CA LEU A 147 53.82 15.71 -16.19
C LEU A 147 53.32 14.54 -17.03
N GLU A 148 52.68 13.56 -16.39
CA GLU A 148 52.18 12.31 -16.96
C GLU A 148 50.85 11.97 -16.26
N GLN A 149 49.99 11.20 -16.94
CA GLN A 149 48.69 10.77 -16.40
C GLN A 149 48.88 10.04 -15.05
N PRO A 150 48.22 10.49 -13.96
CA PRO A 150 48.24 9.82 -12.67
C PRO A 150 47.80 8.35 -12.76
N ALA A 151 48.62 7.44 -12.25
CA ALA A 151 48.28 6.01 -12.21
C ALA A 151 47.72 5.62 -10.84
N VAL A 152 46.54 5.00 -10.82
CA VAL A 152 45.88 4.47 -9.63
C VAL A 152 45.88 2.94 -9.69
N VAL A 153 46.34 2.27 -8.64
CA VAL A 153 46.35 0.80 -8.57
C VAL A 153 45.75 0.34 -7.24
N PHE A 154 44.69 -0.47 -7.29
CA PHE A 154 44.13 -1.11 -6.09
C PHE A 154 44.97 -2.32 -5.65
N ASN A 155 45.25 -2.40 -4.36
CA ASN A 155 46.14 -3.38 -3.74
C ASN A 155 45.38 -4.21 -2.69
N PHE A 156 44.36 -4.96 -3.13
CA PHE A 156 43.51 -5.74 -2.23
C PHE A 156 44.25 -6.92 -1.57
N SER A 157 44.14 -6.99 -0.24
CA SER A 157 44.50 -8.16 0.59
C SER A 157 43.64 -9.38 0.24
N GLU A 158 44.03 -10.57 0.71
CA GLU A 158 43.22 -11.79 0.51
C GLU A 158 41.81 -11.67 1.14
N GLN A 159 41.71 -11.04 2.30
CA GLN A 159 40.44 -10.75 2.97
C GLN A 159 39.56 -9.82 2.14
N ALA A 160 40.11 -8.71 1.62
CA ALA A 160 39.38 -7.79 0.75
C ALA A 160 38.92 -8.48 -0.54
N ARG A 161 39.75 -9.37 -1.14
CA ARG A 161 39.36 -10.16 -2.32
C ARG A 161 38.26 -11.19 -2.01
N ALA A 162 38.25 -11.76 -0.81
CA ALA A 162 37.17 -12.63 -0.37
C ALA A 162 35.86 -11.84 -0.19
N ARG A 163 35.93 -10.65 0.42
CA ARG A 163 34.79 -9.74 0.59
C ARG A 163 34.25 -9.23 -0.74
N ILE A 164 35.09 -8.88 -1.71
CA ILE A 164 34.67 -8.53 -3.09
C ILE A 164 33.86 -9.68 -3.72
N LYS A 165 34.34 -10.92 -3.63
CA LYS A 165 33.60 -12.10 -4.17
C LYS A 165 32.28 -12.35 -3.45
N GLU A 166 32.21 -12.06 -2.15
CA GLU A 166 30.97 -12.15 -1.37
C GLU A 166 29.98 -11.07 -1.82
N LEU A 167 30.41 -9.81 -1.94
CA LEU A 167 29.60 -8.69 -2.43
C LEU A 167 29.13 -8.92 -3.88
N ASP A 168 30.00 -9.44 -4.77
CA ASP A 168 29.62 -9.82 -6.13
C ASP A 168 28.58 -10.94 -6.13
N ARG A 169 28.70 -11.92 -5.23
CA ARG A 169 27.70 -12.99 -5.08
C ARG A 169 26.38 -12.43 -4.55
N ILE A 170 26.42 -11.51 -3.57
CA ILE A 170 25.24 -10.82 -3.06
C ILE A 170 24.59 -10.01 -4.17
N GLU A 171 25.32 -9.22 -4.94
CA GLU A 171 24.79 -8.44 -6.07
C GLU A 171 24.19 -9.35 -7.15
N GLN A 172 24.82 -10.49 -7.45
CA GLN A 172 24.28 -11.48 -8.39
C GLN A 172 22.99 -12.15 -7.88
N THR A 173 22.91 -12.53 -6.60
CA THR A 173 21.69 -13.14 -6.04
C THR A 173 20.58 -12.12 -5.78
N ALA A 174 20.94 -10.88 -5.47
CA ALA A 174 20.03 -9.74 -5.30
C ALA A 174 19.32 -9.37 -6.62
N ARG A 175 20.05 -9.44 -7.74
CA ARG A 175 19.50 -9.24 -9.10
C ARG A 175 18.56 -10.36 -9.56
N LEU A 176 18.57 -11.54 -8.93
CA LEU A 176 17.68 -12.64 -9.28
C LEU A 176 16.37 -12.54 -8.47
N PRO A 177 15.19 -12.74 -9.08
CA PRO A 177 13.94 -12.86 -8.33
C PRO A 177 14.00 -13.99 -7.30
N GLN A 178 13.80 -13.66 -6.03
CA GLN A 178 13.73 -14.57 -4.90
C GLN A 178 12.27 -14.79 -4.48
N THR A 179 11.98 -15.91 -3.82
CA THR A 179 10.66 -16.20 -3.27
C THR A 179 10.77 -16.54 -1.79
N ALA A 180 10.12 -15.76 -0.94
CA ALA A 180 9.89 -16.08 0.46
C ALA A 180 8.49 -16.68 0.62
N VAL A 181 8.33 -17.63 1.54
CA VAL A 181 7.03 -18.24 1.85
C VAL A 181 6.76 -18.05 3.33
N HIS A 182 5.72 -17.29 3.64
CA HIS A 182 5.30 -17.00 5.01
C HIS A 182 3.97 -17.67 5.35
N SER A 183 3.73 -17.89 6.63
CA SER A 183 2.45 -18.32 7.17
C SER A 183 2.08 -17.53 8.43
N ASP A 184 0.84 -17.07 8.52
CA ASP A 184 0.29 -16.41 9.71
C ASP A 184 -1.19 -16.76 9.93
N ASN A 185 -1.64 -16.61 11.17
CA ASN A 185 -3.02 -16.82 11.56
C ASN A 185 -3.73 -15.46 11.64
N VAL A 186 -4.47 -15.13 10.58
CA VAL A 186 -5.15 -13.85 10.38
C VAL A 186 -6.51 -13.89 11.09
N PRO A 187 -6.89 -12.90 11.91
CA PRO A 187 -8.19 -12.90 12.59
C PRO A 187 -9.33 -12.67 11.61
N SER A 188 -10.40 -13.44 11.75
CA SER A 188 -11.65 -13.21 11.01
C SER A 188 -12.49 -12.09 11.66
N LYS A 189 -13.65 -11.78 11.08
CA LYS A 189 -14.69 -10.92 11.71
C LYS A 189 -15.19 -11.48 13.03
N GLU A 190 -15.18 -12.80 13.19
CA GLU A 190 -15.57 -13.49 14.41
C GLU A 190 -14.34 -13.74 15.27
N ALA A 191 -14.28 -13.14 16.46
CA ALA A 191 -13.09 -13.17 17.32
C ALA A 191 -12.65 -14.58 17.76
N ALA A 192 -13.54 -15.57 17.67
CA ALA A 192 -13.25 -16.98 17.95
C ALA A 192 -12.47 -17.69 16.84
N TYR A 193 -12.48 -17.19 15.60
CA TYR A 193 -11.96 -17.89 14.42
C TYR A 193 -10.88 -17.12 13.66
N ARG A 194 -9.99 -17.87 13.02
CA ARG A 194 -8.84 -17.36 12.27
C ARG A 194 -8.73 -18.06 10.92
N PHE A 195 -8.25 -17.32 9.93
CA PHE A 195 -7.79 -17.85 8.65
C PHE A 195 -6.31 -18.21 8.77
N GLN A 196 -5.94 -19.42 8.35
CA GLN A 196 -4.54 -19.80 8.19
C GLN A 196 -4.10 -19.36 6.80
N VAL A 197 -3.26 -18.34 6.72
CA VAL A 197 -2.88 -17.72 5.44
C VAL A 197 -1.44 -18.08 5.11
N ARG A 198 -1.21 -18.61 3.91
CA ARG A 198 0.11 -18.75 3.29
C ARG A 198 0.29 -17.63 2.28
N VAL A 199 1.43 -16.95 2.34
CA VAL A 199 1.78 -15.85 1.43
C VAL A 199 3.09 -16.18 0.74
N ASN A 200 3.09 -16.21 -0.58
CA ASN A 200 4.30 -16.35 -1.39
C ASN A 200 4.71 -14.95 -1.85
N VAL A 201 5.79 -14.42 -1.29
CA VAL A 201 6.33 -13.09 -1.65
C VAL A 201 7.45 -13.29 -2.66
N ARG A 202 7.26 -12.86 -3.90
CA ARG A 202 8.30 -12.83 -4.92
C ARG A 202 8.88 -11.43 -5.02
N TYR A 203 10.19 -11.30 -4.87
CA TYR A 203 10.86 -10.02 -4.77
C TYR A 203 12.20 -10.01 -5.49
N GLN A 204 12.70 -8.82 -5.84
CA GLN A 204 13.98 -8.60 -6.48
C GLN A 204 14.60 -7.33 -5.87
N VAL A 205 15.92 -7.31 -5.70
CA VAL A 205 16.61 -6.09 -5.24
C VAL A 205 16.85 -5.19 -6.45
N THR A 206 16.32 -3.98 -6.40
CA THR A 206 16.53 -2.94 -7.43
C THR A 206 17.73 -2.06 -7.12
N ASN A 207 17.95 -1.72 -5.85
CA ASN A 207 19.13 -0.94 -5.44
C ASN A 207 19.75 -1.49 -4.15
N LEU A 208 20.95 -2.08 -4.27
CA LEU A 208 21.73 -2.57 -3.14
C LEU A 208 22.21 -1.43 -2.21
N ALA A 209 22.33 -0.20 -2.71
CA ALA A 209 22.74 0.96 -1.91
C ALA A 209 21.62 1.51 -1.02
N ASP A 210 20.34 1.27 -1.38
CA ASP A 210 19.17 1.67 -0.59
C ASP A 210 18.72 0.56 0.38
N MET A 211 19.32 -0.63 0.30
CA MET A 211 19.10 -1.69 1.28
C MET A 211 19.73 -1.28 2.63
N PRO A 212 18.96 -1.26 3.74
CA PRO A 212 19.51 -0.95 5.06
C PRO A 212 20.33 -2.10 5.69
N TYR A 213 20.51 -3.23 4.98
CA TYR A 213 20.96 -4.52 5.51
C TYR A 213 21.92 -5.23 4.53
N ASP A 214 22.78 -6.08 5.06
CA ASP A 214 23.78 -6.82 4.28
C ASP A 214 23.17 -7.92 3.39
N THR A 215 21.94 -8.38 3.68
CA THR A 215 21.30 -9.46 2.91
C THR A 215 19.89 -9.11 2.40
N PRO A 216 19.49 -9.59 1.20
CA PRO A 216 18.12 -9.43 0.68
C PRO A 216 17.05 -10.05 1.58
N ILE A 217 17.41 -11.10 2.33
CA ILE A 217 16.51 -11.83 3.24
C ILE A 217 16.12 -10.96 4.43
N GLU A 218 17.04 -10.18 4.99
CA GLU A 218 16.76 -9.27 6.10
C GLU A 218 15.87 -8.09 5.66
N ALA A 219 16.08 -7.59 4.44
CA ALA A 219 15.20 -6.57 3.85
C ALA A 219 13.77 -7.11 3.66
N GLU A 220 13.61 -8.34 3.18
CA GLU A 220 12.30 -9.02 3.06
C GLU A 220 11.62 -9.18 4.43
N GLN A 221 12.35 -9.65 5.45
CA GLN A 221 11.82 -9.82 6.82
C GLN A 221 11.28 -8.52 7.43
N GLN A 222 11.77 -7.35 7.00
CA GLN A 222 11.26 -6.04 7.42
C GLN A 222 10.00 -5.59 6.67
N LEU A 223 9.79 -6.07 5.44
CA LEU A 223 8.54 -5.87 4.69
C LEU A 223 7.41 -6.71 5.29
N TRP A 224 7.70 -7.92 5.77
CA TRP A 224 6.69 -8.86 6.28
C TRP A 224 5.74 -8.26 7.33
N PRO A 225 6.18 -7.55 8.39
CA PRO A 225 5.29 -6.86 9.33
C PRO A 225 4.34 -5.81 8.73
N ARG A 226 4.60 -5.31 7.51
CA ARG A 226 3.68 -4.40 6.78
C ARG A 226 2.62 -5.20 6.03
N LEU A 227 3.02 -6.23 5.28
CA LEU A 227 2.13 -7.18 4.59
C LEU A 227 1.16 -7.82 5.59
N GLN A 228 1.69 -8.31 6.72
CA GLN A 228 0.94 -8.88 7.83
C GLN A 228 -0.13 -7.92 8.39
N ARG A 229 0.13 -6.61 8.46
CA ARG A 229 -0.85 -5.61 8.93
C ARG A 229 -1.98 -5.40 7.92
N ALA A 230 -1.69 -5.44 6.62
CA ALA A 230 -2.70 -5.35 5.57
C ALA A 230 -3.63 -6.58 5.60
N LEU A 231 -3.07 -7.79 5.63
CA LEU A 231 -3.81 -9.05 5.77
C LEU A 231 -4.71 -9.05 7.02
N ARG A 232 -4.16 -8.66 8.17
CA ARG A 232 -4.90 -8.55 9.45
C ARG A 232 -5.97 -7.45 9.46
N ARG A 233 -5.95 -6.49 8.54
CA ARG A 233 -7.02 -5.51 8.35
C ARG A 233 -8.11 -6.04 7.42
N ALA A 234 -7.74 -6.70 6.33
CA ALA A 234 -8.67 -7.29 5.37
C ALA A 234 -9.48 -8.45 6.00
N GLY A 235 -8.80 -9.42 6.62
CA GLY A 235 -9.46 -10.62 7.19
C GLY A 235 -10.53 -10.34 8.24
N ARG A 236 -10.41 -9.23 9.00
CA ARG A 236 -11.41 -8.81 10.00
C ARG A 236 -12.77 -8.40 9.42
N GLN A 237 -12.86 -8.21 8.11
CA GLN A 237 -14.11 -7.80 7.46
C GLN A 237 -15.00 -9.00 7.11
N TYR A 238 -14.44 -10.20 7.04
CA TYR A 238 -15.10 -11.40 6.50
C TYR A 238 -15.35 -12.46 7.58
N ALA A 239 -16.50 -13.12 7.50
CA ALA A 239 -16.84 -14.27 8.32
C ALA A 239 -16.15 -15.55 7.80
N VAL A 240 -16.11 -16.60 8.62
CA VAL A 240 -15.50 -17.90 8.27
C VAL A 240 -16.11 -18.50 6.99
N VAL A 241 -17.41 -18.30 6.78
CA VAL A 241 -18.15 -18.76 5.59
C VAL A 241 -17.77 -18.03 4.29
N ASP A 242 -17.15 -16.86 4.38
CA ASP A 242 -16.77 -16.03 3.23
C ASP A 242 -15.30 -16.20 2.80
N ILE A 243 -14.67 -17.36 3.07
CA ILE A 243 -13.23 -17.58 2.84
C ILE A 243 -12.75 -17.14 1.45
N ALA A 244 -13.46 -17.49 0.37
CA ALA A 244 -13.08 -17.09 -0.99
C ALA A 244 -13.12 -15.57 -1.21
N LYS A 245 -14.03 -14.85 -0.54
CA LYS A 245 -14.07 -13.37 -0.58
C LYS A 245 -12.97 -12.77 0.31
N ALA A 246 -12.66 -13.43 1.43
CA ALA A 246 -11.59 -13.04 2.33
C ALA A 246 -10.21 -13.17 1.66
N GLU A 247 -9.98 -14.22 0.87
CA GLU A 247 -8.77 -14.42 0.07
C GLU A 247 -8.61 -13.31 -0.98
N VAL A 248 -9.64 -13.07 -1.80
CA VAL A 248 -9.63 -11.99 -2.81
C VAL A 248 -9.39 -10.62 -2.16
N ALA A 249 -10.09 -10.30 -1.06
CA ALA A 249 -9.90 -9.03 -0.37
C ALA A 249 -8.55 -8.91 0.36
N MET A 250 -7.92 -10.02 0.72
CA MET A 250 -6.55 -10.05 1.23
C MET A 250 -5.54 -9.82 0.10
N GLN A 251 -5.76 -10.43 -1.07
CA GLN A 251 -4.97 -10.18 -2.29
C GLN A 251 -5.07 -8.71 -2.71
N ASP A 252 -6.29 -8.18 -2.88
CA ASP A 252 -6.55 -6.77 -3.20
C ASP A 252 -5.85 -5.83 -2.19
N ALA A 253 -5.85 -6.16 -0.90
CA ALA A 253 -5.21 -5.34 0.14
C ALA A 253 -3.68 -5.37 0.10
N LEU A 254 -3.07 -6.40 -0.50
CA LEU A 254 -1.65 -6.44 -0.79
C LEU A 254 -1.33 -5.74 -2.10
N ASP A 255 -2.12 -5.94 -3.17
CA ASP A 255 -1.92 -5.28 -4.46
C ASP A 255 -2.04 -3.75 -4.33
N ASN A 256 -3.04 -3.25 -3.60
CA ASN A 256 -3.14 -1.82 -3.24
C ASN A 256 -1.95 -1.30 -2.39
N LEU A 257 -1.23 -2.19 -1.71
CA LEU A 257 -0.04 -1.85 -0.93
C LEU A 257 1.22 -1.86 -1.83
N LEU A 258 1.26 -2.69 -2.88
CA LEU A 258 2.28 -2.70 -3.93
C LEU A 258 2.20 -1.45 -4.83
N ASP A 259 1.00 -1.10 -5.29
CA ASP A 259 0.74 0.06 -6.16
C ASP A 259 1.02 1.40 -5.47
N GLY A 260 0.95 1.44 -4.14
CA GLY A 260 1.39 2.59 -3.37
C GLY A 260 2.91 2.61 -3.19
N GLU A 261 3.57 3.73 -3.50
CA GLU A 261 5.02 4.00 -3.39
C GLU A 261 5.71 3.66 -2.04
N LYS A 262 4.96 3.16 -1.05
CA LYS A 262 5.39 2.89 0.33
C LYS A 262 6.25 1.63 0.51
N VAL A 263 6.41 0.81 -0.52
CA VAL A 263 7.21 -0.44 -0.48
C VAL A 263 8.63 -0.25 -1.02
N GLN A 264 8.81 0.59 -2.04
CA GLN A 264 10.10 0.81 -2.70
C GLN A 264 11.21 1.34 -1.76
N ALA A 265 10.84 1.88 -0.60
CA ALA A 265 11.71 2.48 0.41
C ALA A 265 12.68 1.53 1.15
N PHE A 266 12.94 0.33 0.62
CA PHE A 266 13.88 -0.67 1.20
C PHE A 266 14.89 -1.23 0.18
N GLY A 267 14.99 -0.65 -1.02
CA GLY A 267 15.84 -1.16 -2.11
C GLY A 267 15.34 -2.47 -2.74
N VAL A 268 14.17 -2.95 -2.33
CA VAL A 268 13.52 -4.18 -2.79
C VAL A 268 12.24 -3.85 -3.55
N GLU A 269 12.14 -4.35 -4.78
CA GLU A 269 10.93 -4.39 -5.58
C GLU A 269 10.18 -5.71 -5.33
N LEU A 270 8.91 -5.60 -4.92
CA LEU A 270 8.02 -6.76 -4.84
C LEU A 270 7.41 -6.99 -6.22
N LEU A 271 7.65 -8.15 -6.81
CA LEU A 271 7.23 -8.50 -8.17
C LEU A 271 5.82 -9.10 -8.20
N THR A 272 5.56 -10.06 -7.31
CA THR A 272 4.24 -10.66 -7.09
C THR A 272 4.10 -11.03 -5.62
N VAL A 273 2.89 -10.96 -5.08
CA VAL A 273 2.59 -11.50 -3.76
C VAL A 273 1.32 -12.31 -3.85
N ASP A 274 1.42 -13.63 -3.75
CA ASP A 274 0.29 -14.54 -3.91
C ASP A 274 -0.23 -14.96 -2.53
N VAL A 275 -1.52 -14.74 -2.26
CA VAL A 275 -2.20 -15.14 -1.02
C VAL A 275 -3.01 -16.41 -1.23
N ALA A 276 -2.86 -17.39 -0.35
CA ALA A 276 -3.75 -18.54 -0.22
C ALA A 276 -4.27 -18.62 1.22
N ALA A 277 -5.59 -18.62 1.40
CA ALA A 277 -6.23 -18.74 2.69
C ALA A 277 -6.84 -20.14 2.87
N ASP A 278 -6.64 -20.73 4.06
CA ASP A 278 -7.34 -21.93 4.52
C ASP A 278 -8.03 -21.64 5.87
N LEU A 279 -8.94 -22.52 6.27
CA LEU A 279 -9.56 -22.49 7.59
C LEU A 279 -8.73 -23.29 8.59
N ASP A 280 -8.47 -22.69 9.76
CA ASP A 280 -8.03 -23.46 10.93
C ASP A 280 -9.03 -24.59 11.24
N GLU A 281 -8.58 -25.68 11.84
CA GLU A 281 -9.37 -26.90 12.05
C GLU A 281 -10.67 -26.62 12.83
N THR A 282 -10.61 -25.69 13.79
CA THR A 282 -11.77 -25.21 14.56
C THR A 282 -12.80 -24.46 13.71
N ALA A 283 -12.33 -23.60 12.79
CA ALA A 283 -13.17 -22.85 11.87
C ALA A 283 -13.77 -23.76 10.78
N ARG A 284 -13.01 -24.75 10.32
CA ARG A 284 -13.45 -25.77 9.34
C ARG A 284 -14.57 -26.64 9.89
N GLN A 285 -14.49 -27.08 11.15
CA GLN A 285 -15.58 -27.80 11.80
C GLN A 285 -16.86 -26.95 11.85
N ARG A 286 -16.76 -25.68 12.26
CA ARG A 286 -17.91 -24.77 12.31
C ARG A 286 -18.51 -24.47 10.93
N TYR A 287 -17.67 -24.33 9.90
CA TYR A 287 -18.12 -24.16 8.53
C TYR A 287 -18.99 -25.33 8.06
N VAL A 288 -18.57 -26.58 8.35
CA VAL A 288 -19.35 -27.79 8.03
C VAL A 288 -20.66 -27.83 8.82
N GLU A 289 -20.68 -27.45 10.10
CA GLU A 289 -21.92 -27.34 10.86
C GLU A 289 -22.91 -26.34 10.25
N LEU A 290 -22.44 -25.14 9.90
CA LEU A 290 -23.26 -24.08 9.30
C LEU A 290 -23.79 -24.51 7.92
N ALA A 291 -22.93 -25.07 7.06
CA ALA A 291 -23.34 -25.57 5.75
C ALA A 291 -24.39 -26.70 5.86
N ASN A 292 -24.26 -27.59 6.84
CA ASN A 292 -25.26 -28.62 7.12
C ASN A 292 -26.59 -28.02 7.60
N ILE A 293 -26.57 -27.01 8.46
CA ILE A 293 -27.76 -26.30 8.93
C ILE A 293 -28.46 -25.60 7.75
N GLU A 294 -27.72 -24.90 6.89
CA GLU A 294 -28.25 -24.25 5.69
C GLU A 294 -28.82 -25.25 4.69
N HIS A 295 -28.14 -26.39 4.45
CA HIS A 295 -28.65 -27.45 3.58
C HIS A 295 -29.96 -28.04 4.13
N VAL A 296 -30.05 -28.30 5.43
CA VAL A 296 -31.28 -28.79 6.09
C VAL A 296 -32.39 -27.73 6.03
N ALA A 297 -32.06 -26.45 6.19
CA ALA A 297 -33.03 -25.35 6.06
C ALA A 297 -33.53 -25.19 4.61
N ALA A 298 -32.65 -25.33 3.62
CA ALA A 298 -32.99 -25.30 2.20
C ALA A 298 -33.87 -26.50 1.80
N MET A 299 -33.53 -27.71 2.26
CA MET A 299 -34.36 -28.91 2.09
C MET A 299 -35.75 -28.72 2.68
N LYS A 300 -35.86 -28.30 3.94
CA LYS A 300 -37.16 -28.02 4.59
C LYS A 300 -37.95 -26.92 3.89
N LYS A 301 -37.28 -25.90 3.33
CA LYS A 301 -37.93 -24.84 2.55
C LYS A 301 -38.45 -25.36 1.21
N ALA A 302 -37.74 -26.28 0.56
CA ALA A 302 -38.19 -26.94 -0.67
C ALA A 302 -39.36 -27.91 -0.39
N GLU A 303 -39.30 -28.69 0.70
CA GLU A 303 -40.40 -29.54 1.17
C GLU A 303 -41.67 -28.69 1.45
N LEU A 304 -41.54 -27.58 2.18
CA LEU A 304 -42.66 -26.67 2.45
C LEU A 304 -43.20 -25.98 1.18
N ALA A 305 -42.39 -25.79 0.15
CA ALA A 305 -42.85 -25.28 -1.14
C ALA A 305 -43.67 -26.35 -1.89
N GLY A 306 -43.17 -27.59 -1.99
CA GLY A 306 -43.88 -28.70 -2.63
C GLY A 306 -45.19 -29.06 -1.92
N VAL A 307 -45.22 -29.01 -0.58
CA VAL A 307 -46.46 -29.20 0.21
C VAL A 307 -47.48 -28.10 -0.08
N LYS A 308 -47.04 -26.84 -0.28
CA LYS A 308 -47.95 -25.75 -0.67
C LYS A 308 -48.53 -25.94 -2.06
N GLU A 309 -47.72 -26.29 -3.06
CA GLU A 309 -48.19 -26.52 -4.43
C GLU A 309 -49.21 -27.68 -4.51
N ASN A 310 -48.91 -28.81 -3.85
CA ASN A 310 -49.88 -29.91 -3.70
C ASN A 310 -51.16 -29.44 -2.99
N SER A 311 -51.05 -28.62 -1.94
CA SER A 311 -52.24 -28.14 -1.20
C SER A 311 -53.17 -27.28 -2.06
N SER A 312 -52.63 -26.41 -2.93
CA SER A 312 -53.42 -25.60 -3.86
C SER A 312 -54.13 -26.45 -4.92
N PHE A 313 -53.44 -27.45 -5.49
CA PHE A 313 -54.01 -28.33 -6.51
C PHE A 313 -55.25 -29.08 -6.01
N PHE A 314 -55.19 -29.67 -4.81
CA PHE A 314 -56.35 -30.37 -4.24
C PHE A 314 -57.49 -29.41 -3.83
N THR A 315 -57.16 -28.21 -3.36
CA THR A 315 -58.19 -27.20 -3.02
C THR A 315 -58.95 -26.72 -4.26
N GLU A 316 -58.25 -26.54 -5.38
CA GLU A 316 -58.87 -26.19 -6.66
C GLU A 316 -59.78 -27.31 -7.18
N LEU A 317 -59.34 -28.58 -7.14
CA LEU A 317 -60.15 -29.73 -7.53
C LEU A 317 -61.43 -29.90 -6.68
N ILE A 318 -61.37 -29.59 -5.38
CA ILE A 318 -62.54 -29.58 -4.48
C ILE A 318 -63.51 -28.48 -4.92
N SER A 319 -63.02 -27.25 -5.17
CA SER A 319 -63.87 -26.14 -5.63
C SER A 319 -64.58 -26.40 -6.96
N GLN A 320 -63.97 -27.24 -7.82
CA GLN A 320 -64.50 -27.63 -9.13
C GLN A 320 -65.38 -28.90 -9.09
N ASN A 321 -65.69 -29.46 -7.91
CA ASN A 321 -66.46 -30.71 -7.75
C ASN A 321 -65.89 -31.91 -8.54
N SER A 322 -64.58 -31.97 -8.72
CA SER A 322 -63.90 -33.00 -9.54
C SER A 322 -63.66 -34.31 -8.78
N TRP A 323 -64.74 -34.86 -8.20
CA TRP A 323 -64.72 -36.01 -7.29
C TRP A 323 -64.06 -37.28 -7.86
N ALA A 324 -64.19 -37.53 -9.16
CA ALA A 324 -63.54 -38.67 -9.80
C ALA A 324 -62.00 -38.58 -9.80
N VAL A 325 -61.44 -37.37 -9.91
CA VAL A 325 -59.98 -37.14 -9.87
C VAL A 325 -59.46 -37.29 -8.45
N LEU A 326 -60.20 -36.75 -7.47
CA LEU A 326 -59.89 -36.88 -6.04
C LEU A 326 -59.93 -38.36 -5.58
N ALA A 327 -60.92 -39.14 -6.03
CA ALA A 327 -61.00 -40.58 -5.74
C ALA A 327 -59.81 -41.36 -6.32
N VAL A 328 -59.32 -40.97 -7.50
CA VAL A 328 -58.10 -41.56 -8.09
C VAL A 328 -56.86 -41.21 -7.26
N ALA A 329 -56.70 -39.95 -6.83
CA ALA A 329 -55.58 -39.53 -5.98
C ALA A 329 -55.54 -40.30 -4.64
N VAL A 330 -56.70 -40.47 -3.99
CA VAL A 330 -56.82 -41.30 -2.76
C VAL A 330 -56.50 -42.77 -3.04
N SER A 331 -57.00 -43.36 -4.14
CA SER A 331 -56.72 -44.77 -4.49
C SER A 331 -55.25 -45.06 -4.81
N LYS A 332 -54.48 -44.03 -5.20
CA LYS A 332 -53.03 -44.09 -5.39
C LYS A 332 -52.22 -43.80 -4.12
N GLY A 333 -52.87 -43.37 -3.05
CA GLY A 333 -52.22 -42.97 -1.79
C GLY A 333 -51.53 -41.60 -1.85
N GLU A 334 -51.88 -40.75 -2.81
CA GLU A 334 -51.30 -39.40 -2.97
C GLU A 334 -51.84 -38.41 -1.93
N VAL A 335 -53.02 -38.69 -1.34
CA VAL A 335 -53.64 -37.95 -0.23
C VAL A 335 -54.26 -38.96 0.74
N SER A 336 -54.15 -38.72 2.05
CA SER A 336 -54.81 -39.58 3.05
C SER A 336 -56.32 -39.34 3.07
N LEU A 337 -57.07 -40.38 3.41
CA LEU A 337 -58.54 -40.33 3.48
C LEU A 337 -59.01 -39.23 4.45
N ASP A 338 -58.35 -39.12 5.62
CA ASP A 338 -58.70 -38.19 6.69
C ASP A 338 -58.41 -36.73 6.30
N ASP A 339 -57.29 -36.45 5.63
CA ASP A 339 -56.94 -35.08 5.18
C ASP A 339 -57.91 -34.61 4.09
N LEU A 340 -58.38 -35.52 3.23
CA LEU A 340 -59.41 -35.20 2.24
C LEU A 340 -60.78 -34.94 2.89
N TYR A 341 -61.19 -35.73 3.89
CA TYR A 341 -62.42 -35.48 4.65
C TYR A 341 -62.37 -34.13 5.40
N GLN A 342 -61.23 -33.77 6.00
CA GLN A 342 -61.08 -32.51 6.69
C GLN A 342 -61.25 -31.32 5.73
N ARG A 343 -60.60 -31.37 4.56
CA ARG A 343 -60.74 -30.33 3.51
C ARG A 343 -62.16 -30.25 2.93
N MET A 344 -62.83 -31.39 2.76
CA MET A 344 -64.25 -31.41 2.35
C MET A 344 -65.15 -30.73 3.39
N SER A 345 -64.97 -31.05 4.67
CA SER A 345 -65.71 -30.44 5.79
C SER A 345 -65.51 -28.92 5.86
N GLU A 346 -64.27 -28.46 5.67
CA GLU A 346 -63.96 -27.03 5.61
C GLU A 346 -64.59 -26.33 4.38
N ALA A 347 -64.60 -26.98 3.21
CA ALA A 347 -65.25 -26.47 2.00
C ALA A 347 -66.79 -26.44 2.12
N GLU A 348 -67.41 -27.48 2.66
CA GLU A 348 -68.86 -27.52 2.96
C GLU A 348 -69.25 -26.42 3.95
N LYS A 349 -68.43 -26.19 5.00
CA LYS A 349 -68.65 -25.10 5.97
C LYS A 349 -68.60 -23.73 5.30
N GLN A 350 -67.62 -23.47 4.44
CA GLN A 350 -67.53 -22.22 3.67
C GLN A 350 -68.72 -22.04 2.72
N GLN A 351 -69.17 -23.12 2.06
CA GLN A 351 -70.34 -23.07 1.19
C GLN A 351 -71.64 -22.80 1.97
N LEU A 352 -71.78 -23.38 3.17
CA LEU A 352 -72.88 -23.11 4.10
C LEU A 352 -72.86 -21.66 4.61
N GLU A 353 -71.69 -21.13 4.98
CA GLU A 353 -71.54 -19.73 5.38
C GLU A 353 -71.92 -18.78 4.24
N ALA A 354 -71.47 -19.05 3.01
CA ALA A 354 -71.85 -18.27 1.82
C ALA A 354 -73.35 -18.35 1.49
N GLN A 355 -73.98 -19.53 1.65
CA GLN A 355 -75.45 -19.68 1.51
C GLN A 355 -76.21 -18.93 2.60
N VAL A 356 -75.74 -18.98 3.85
CA VAL A 356 -76.34 -18.24 4.97
C VAL A 356 -76.23 -16.73 4.76
N ASP A 357 -75.10 -16.23 4.26
CA ASP A 357 -74.94 -14.81 3.95
C ASP A 357 -75.78 -14.38 2.73
N LEU A 358 -75.92 -15.23 1.72
CA LEU A 358 -76.84 -14.98 0.60
C LEU A 358 -78.32 -14.99 1.04
N LEU A 359 -78.68 -15.81 2.03
CA LEU A 359 -80.00 -15.77 2.67
C LEU A 359 -80.19 -14.51 3.54
N LYS A 360 -79.13 -13.99 4.17
CA LYS A 360 -79.19 -12.71 4.89
C LYS A 360 -79.40 -11.54 3.94
N THR A 361 -78.71 -11.49 2.80
CA THR A 361 -78.90 -10.40 1.81
C THR A 361 -80.29 -10.45 1.18
N LEU A 362 -80.76 -11.62 0.72
CA LEU A 362 -82.13 -11.77 0.21
C LEU A 362 -83.19 -11.38 1.26
N ARG A 363 -82.94 -11.63 2.55
CA ARG A 363 -83.83 -11.18 3.63
C ARG A 363 -83.79 -9.67 3.85
N GLN A 364 -82.64 -9.03 3.68
CA GLN A 364 -82.51 -7.57 3.75
C GLN A 364 -83.21 -6.87 2.57
N ASP A 365 -83.13 -7.45 1.37
CA ASP A 365 -83.82 -6.90 0.20
C ASP A 365 -85.34 -7.09 0.28
N ASN A 366 -85.84 -8.24 0.74
CA ASN A 366 -87.28 -8.40 1.04
C ASN A 366 -87.78 -7.41 2.12
N MET A 367 -86.99 -7.13 3.15
CA MET A 367 -87.34 -6.08 4.13
C MET A 367 -87.35 -4.67 3.53
N ARG A 368 -86.55 -4.40 2.50
CA ARG A 368 -86.60 -3.13 1.76
C ARG A 368 -87.87 -3.00 0.94
N ASP A 369 -88.30 -4.06 0.26
CA ASP A 369 -89.52 -4.04 -0.53
C ASP A 369 -90.79 -3.88 0.34
N GLU A 370 -90.86 -4.55 1.50
CA GLU A 370 -91.95 -4.33 2.48
C GLU A 370 -91.99 -2.89 3.02
N VAL A 371 -90.83 -2.25 3.21
CA VAL A 371 -90.75 -0.84 3.61
C VAL A 371 -91.16 0.09 2.46
N LEU A 372 -90.80 -0.21 1.22
CA LEU A 372 -91.19 0.56 0.04
C LEU A 372 -92.73 0.56 -0.14
N ASP A 373 -93.37 -0.61 -0.06
CA ASP A 373 -94.82 -0.74 -0.16
C ASP A 373 -95.55 0.01 0.97
N TYR A 374 -94.99 0.00 2.19
CA TYR A 374 -95.53 0.79 3.31
C TYR A 374 -95.42 2.31 3.06
N GLU A 375 -94.30 2.80 2.51
CA GLU A 375 -94.16 4.23 2.18
C GLU A 375 -95.03 4.66 1.00
N ILE A 376 -95.18 3.82 -0.03
CA ILE A 376 -96.09 4.06 -1.16
C ILE A 376 -97.55 4.10 -0.67
N GLY A 377 -97.97 3.17 0.19
CA GLY A 377 -99.30 3.18 0.83
C GLY A 377 -99.54 4.44 1.69
N LYS A 378 -98.52 4.89 2.42
CA LYS A 378 -98.56 6.11 3.24
C LYS A 378 -98.61 7.39 2.40
N ALA A 379 -97.95 7.40 1.23
CA ALA A 379 -98.05 8.48 0.25
C ALA A 379 -99.44 8.55 -0.40
N ALA A 380 -100.00 7.40 -0.80
CA ALA A 380 -101.36 7.30 -1.35
C ALA A 380 -102.42 7.79 -0.34
N LEU A 381 -102.28 7.41 0.94
CA LEU A 381 -103.15 7.87 2.02
C LEU A 381 -103.06 9.39 2.26
N ARG A 382 -101.88 10.01 2.13
CA ARG A 382 -101.74 11.47 2.20
C ARG A 382 -102.47 12.18 1.05
N VAL A 383 -102.37 11.66 -0.17
CA VAL A 383 -103.08 12.21 -1.35
C VAL A 383 -104.59 12.04 -1.24
N TYR A 384 -105.06 10.93 -0.64
CA TYR A 384 -106.49 10.72 -0.39
C TYR A 384 -107.01 11.66 0.71
N ALA A 385 -106.25 11.84 1.80
CA ALA A 385 -106.59 12.79 2.86
C ALA A 385 -106.64 14.24 2.37
N SER A 386 -105.71 14.67 1.50
CA SER A 386 -105.72 16.03 0.92
C SER A 386 -106.88 16.28 -0.05
N ASN A 387 -107.36 15.26 -0.75
CA ASN A 387 -108.47 15.39 -1.71
C ASN A 387 -109.87 15.24 -1.08
N VAL A 388 -110.00 14.59 0.09
CA VAL A 388 -111.29 14.35 0.76
C VAL A 388 -111.63 15.40 1.84
N MET A 389 -110.63 16.07 2.44
CA MET A 389 -110.84 17.05 3.52
C MET A 389 -110.60 18.50 3.07
N GLY A 390 -111.22 18.91 1.97
CA GLY A 390 -111.14 20.26 1.42
C GLY A 390 -112.08 21.29 2.06
N THR A 391 -111.91 21.66 3.34
CA THR A 391 -112.59 22.86 3.92
C THR A 391 -111.76 23.65 4.96
N LYS A 392 -111.36 24.87 4.57
CA LYS A 392 -111.08 26.10 5.35
C LYS A 392 -110.44 26.02 6.77
N ALA A 393 -109.14 26.38 6.81
CA ALA A 393 -108.55 27.44 7.67
C ALA A 393 -108.57 27.27 9.23
N PRO A 394 -107.94 28.18 10.02
CA PRO A 394 -106.49 28.41 10.02
C PRO A 394 -105.85 28.43 11.44
N GLY A 395 -104.53 28.18 11.49
CA GLY A 395 -103.64 28.69 12.53
C GLY A 395 -103.39 27.82 13.77
N LEU A 396 -102.11 27.52 14.03
CA LEU A 396 -101.50 27.59 15.37
C LEU A 396 -99.97 27.49 15.26
N THR A 397 -99.28 28.18 16.17
CA THR A 397 -97.82 28.38 16.22
C THR A 397 -97.17 27.54 17.33
N ALA A 398 -95.89 27.22 17.12
CA ALA A 398 -94.85 26.98 18.13
C ALA A 398 -94.91 25.72 19.03
N LEU A 399 -93.89 24.87 18.87
CA LEU A 399 -93.03 24.24 19.89
C LEU A 399 -91.80 23.74 19.09
N GLU A 400 -90.64 24.38 19.21
CA GLU A 400 -89.53 24.03 20.15
C GLU A 400 -88.90 22.66 19.79
N ALA A 401 -87.63 22.54 19.39
CA ALA A 401 -86.32 23.07 19.86
C ALA A 401 -85.53 21.99 20.61
N ALA A 402 -84.18 22.14 20.60
CA ALA A 402 -83.19 21.15 21.03
C ALA A 402 -83.13 19.86 20.16
N GLU A 403 -81.98 19.24 19.90
CA GLU A 403 -80.61 19.53 20.37
C GLU A 403 -79.58 19.20 19.28
N HIS A 404 -78.44 19.89 19.29
CA HIS A 404 -77.31 19.67 18.37
C HIS A 404 -76.08 19.23 19.19
N PRO A 405 -74.90 18.98 18.57
CA PRO A 405 -74.09 17.80 18.83
C PRO A 405 -73.09 18.00 19.97
N ASP A 406 -72.26 16.98 20.22
CA ASP A 406 -70.80 17.04 20.31
C ASP A 406 -70.30 15.62 20.71
N ASP A 407 -69.02 15.25 20.73
CA ASP A 407 -67.78 15.53 19.97
C ASP A 407 -66.64 14.97 20.86
N ALA A 408 -65.56 14.43 20.28
CA ALA A 408 -64.46 13.75 20.98
C ALA A 408 -64.90 12.58 21.91
N SER A 409 -64.04 11.79 22.57
CA SER A 409 -62.59 11.56 22.47
C SER A 409 -62.36 10.01 22.46
N ASP A 410 -61.18 9.39 22.57
CA ASP A 410 -59.82 9.84 22.90
C ASP A 410 -58.76 8.89 22.30
N ALA A 411 -57.49 9.08 22.66
CA ALA A 411 -56.43 8.08 22.53
C ALA A 411 -56.02 7.52 23.90
N GLU A 412 -55.66 6.23 23.99
CA GLU A 412 -55.05 5.67 25.21
C GLU A 412 -53.75 4.91 24.89
N THR A 413 -52.64 5.49 25.34
CA THR A 413 -51.32 4.85 25.45
C THR A 413 -51.10 4.32 26.86
N LYS A 414 -50.58 3.08 26.96
CA LYS A 414 -49.76 2.51 28.06
C LYS A 414 -49.26 1.14 27.60
N ASP A 415 -47.95 0.88 27.54
CA ASP A 415 -46.96 0.63 28.62
C ASP A 415 -46.85 -0.88 28.96
N ASP A 416 -45.72 -1.23 29.59
CA ASP A 416 -45.20 -2.56 29.95
C ASP A 416 -44.64 -3.38 28.76
N GLN A 417 -43.41 -3.93 28.81
CA GLN A 417 -42.42 -4.04 29.90
C GLN A 417 -40.97 -4.07 29.37
#